data_AF-A0A2E4YVQ6-F1
#
_entry.id   AF-A0A2E4YVQ6-F1
#
_cell.length_a   1.000
_cell.length_b   1.000
_cell.length_c   1.000
_cell.angle_alpha   90.00
_cell.angle_beta   90.00
_cell.angle_gamma   90.00
#
_symmetry.space_group_name_H-M   'P 1'
#
loop_
_entity.id
_entity.type
_entity.pdbx_description
1 polymer ?
#
loop_
_entity_poly.entity_id
_entity_poly.type
_entity_poly.pdbx_seq_one_letter_code
_entity_poly.pdbx_strand_id
1 'polypeptide(L)'
;MLLLEQGTPPLELVRERSELIDWVDVGEAMLITQHLEDWGEFLEKAPEPVQAFLTHLTHSFEEKEAFDLATLLDQVRSTPFSSQVLEARIRLEQAVLDAAEGRLEEALERAEWAEVRLGVLGQGGRHHAMAVIVRINLLIEAGQSVRALHLCSEFTRDAEHDPWTIGHTRLIAGRIMSALGRHAEAVRVTWIALCLLRGVGDFEGAREAATMLLVYSEGSGESDVMLKERTGLDLSWRYGDEVNPPASSGKILAMGKPGLHGQDRSVIDEFLSEFK
;
A
#
# COMPACT_ATOMS: atom_id res chain seq x y z
N MET A 1 -1.66 5.19 -13.35
CA MET A 1 -0.18 5.28 -13.40
C MET A 1 0.35 4.90 -14.78
N LEU A 2 0.29 3.63 -15.19
CA LEU A 2 0.77 3.16 -16.51
C LEU A 2 0.27 3.97 -17.72
N LEU A 3 -1.00 4.40 -17.75
CA LEU A 3 -1.54 5.17 -18.87
C LEU A 3 -1.01 6.62 -18.93
N LEU A 4 -0.72 7.23 -17.78
CA LEU A 4 -0.08 8.56 -17.71
C LEU A 4 1.38 8.46 -18.18
N GLU A 5 2.10 7.42 -17.75
CA GLU A 5 3.47 7.15 -18.19
C GLU A 5 3.57 6.83 -19.70
N GLN A 6 2.49 6.28 -20.28
CA GLN A 6 2.35 6.07 -21.72
C GLN A 6 1.96 7.34 -22.50
N GLY A 7 1.84 8.49 -21.82
CA GLY A 7 1.56 9.79 -22.43
C GLY A 7 0.08 10.07 -22.69
N THR A 8 -0.84 9.32 -22.08
CA THR A 8 -2.28 9.62 -22.20
C THR A 8 -2.59 10.90 -21.39
N PRO A 9 -3.21 11.93 -22.00
CA PRO A 9 -3.53 13.16 -21.28
C PRO A 9 -4.46 12.91 -20.08
N PRO A 10 -4.21 13.53 -18.90
CA PRO A 10 -5.01 13.31 -17.70
C PRO A 10 -6.51 13.58 -17.89
N LEU A 11 -6.86 14.61 -18.66
CA LEU A 11 -8.25 14.96 -18.97
C LEU A 11 -8.94 13.90 -19.83
N GLU A 12 -8.20 13.13 -20.63
CA GLU A 12 -8.77 12.01 -21.39
C GLU A 12 -9.10 10.82 -20.49
N LEU A 13 -8.31 10.60 -19.43
CA LEU A 13 -8.54 9.51 -18.47
C LEU A 13 -9.83 9.68 -17.65
N VAL A 14 -10.24 10.92 -17.38
CA VAL A 14 -11.47 11.23 -16.62
C VAL A 14 -12.70 11.47 -17.51
N ARG A 15 -12.51 11.63 -18.84
CA ARG A 15 -13.61 11.93 -19.79
C ARG A 15 -14.59 10.77 -20.00
N GLU A 16 -14.18 9.54 -19.67
CA GLU A 16 -14.97 8.32 -19.91
C GLU A 16 -15.63 7.75 -18.64
N ARG A 17 -15.25 8.24 -17.45
CA ARG A 17 -15.72 7.75 -16.15
C ARG A 17 -16.03 8.97 -15.27
N SER A 18 -17.30 9.32 -15.19
CA SER A 18 -17.76 10.64 -14.72
C SER A 18 -18.07 10.67 -13.22
N GLU A 19 -17.38 9.89 -12.38
CA GLU A 19 -17.56 9.99 -10.93
C GLU A 19 -16.52 10.92 -10.31
N LEU A 20 -16.84 11.53 -9.16
CA LEU A 20 -15.89 12.41 -8.47
C LEU A 20 -14.57 11.70 -8.14
N ILE A 21 -14.64 10.38 -7.91
CA ILE A 21 -13.48 9.60 -7.51
C ILE A 21 -12.49 9.37 -8.66
N ASP A 22 -12.95 9.28 -9.90
CA ASP A 22 -12.07 9.12 -11.07
C ASP A 22 -11.11 10.33 -11.20
N TRP A 23 -11.63 11.53 -10.90
CA TRP A 23 -10.82 12.75 -10.87
C TRP A 23 -9.78 12.73 -9.75
N VAL A 24 -10.13 12.22 -8.57
CA VAL A 24 -9.18 12.05 -7.46
C VAL A 24 -8.11 11.04 -7.84
N ASP A 25 -8.50 9.90 -8.42
CA ASP A 25 -7.59 8.83 -8.78
C ASP A 25 -6.51 9.29 -9.77
N VAL A 26 -6.92 10.03 -10.81
CA VAL A 26 -6.02 10.62 -11.81
C VAL A 26 -5.19 11.73 -11.20
N GLY A 27 -5.79 12.62 -10.40
CA GLY A 27 -5.09 13.73 -9.77
C GLY A 27 -3.98 13.27 -8.82
N GLU A 28 -4.27 12.29 -7.97
CA GLU A 28 -3.27 11.66 -7.10
C GLU A 28 -2.16 10.98 -7.91
N ALA A 29 -2.51 10.31 -9.00
CA ALA A 29 -1.51 9.68 -9.85
C ALA A 29 -0.56 10.72 -10.44
N MET A 30 -1.06 11.88 -10.90
CA MET A 30 -0.24 13.00 -11.38
C MET A 30 0.72 13.52 -10.29
N LEU A 31 0.23 13.70 -9.06
CA LEU A 31 1.05 14.12 -7.92
C LEU A 31 2.16 13.11 -7.61
N ILE A 32 1.83 11.82 -7.57
CA ILE A 32 2.79 10.75 -7.27
C ILE A 32 3.85 10.63 -8.35
N THR A 33 3.46 10.65 -9.62
CA THR A 33 4.40 10.51 -10.75
C THR A 33 5.08 11.82 -11.14
N GLN A 34 4.78 12.93 -10.44
CA GLN A 34 5.30 14.26 -10.74
C GLN A 34 4.99 14.73 -12.19
N HIS A 35 3.92 14.21 -12.79
CA HIS A 35 3.45 14.63 -14.13
C HIS A 35 2.53 15.85 -13.99
N LEU A 36 3.11 17.01 -13.67
CA LEU A 36 2.38 18.21 -13.27
C LEU A 36 2.24 19.29 -14.36
N GLU A 37 2.68 19.02 -15.59
CA GLU A 37 2.67 19.98 -16.70
C GLU A 37 1.28 20.60 -16.94
N ASP A 38 0.24 19.77 -16.87
CA ASP A 38 -1.17 20.16 -17.05
C ASP A 38 -1.94 20.28 -15.72
N TRP A 39 -1.25 20.30 -14.56
CA TRP A 39 -1.90 20.24 -13.25
C TRP A 39 -2.92 21.37 -13.02
N GLY A 40 -2.56 22.60 -13.41
CA GLY A 40 -3.44 23.75 -13.27
C GLY A 40 -4.72 23.62 -14.11
N GLU A 41 -4.60 23.21 -15.37
CA GLU A 41 -5.74 22.98 -16.26
C GLU A 41 -6.61 21.81 -15.77
N PHE A 42 -5.99 20.75 -15.27
CA PHE A 42 -6.69 19.60 -14.69
C PHE A 42 -7.52 20.01 -13.48
N LEU A 43 -6.92 20.73 -12.53
CA LEU A 43 -7.60 21.24 -11.33
C LEU A 43 -8.74 22.20 -11.67
N GLU A 44 -8.56 23.10 -12.64
CA GLU A 44 -9.60 24.05 -13.06
C GLU A 44 -10.85 23.35 -13.60
N LYS A 45 -10.68 22.19 -14.23
CA LYS A 45 -11.79 21.40 -14.80
C LYS A 45 -12.38 20.38 -13.83
N ALA A 46 -11.71 20.11 -12.70
CA ALA A 46 -12.19 19.18 -11.71
C ALA A 46 -13.45 19.73 -11.00
N PRO A 47 -14.41 18.87 -10.61
CA PRO A 47 -15.53 19.29 -9.77
C PRO A 47 -15.05 19.92 -8.46
N GLU A 48 -15.75 20.94 -7.97
CA GLU A 48 -15.32 21.78 -6.84
C GLU A 48 -14.83 20.99 -5.59
N PRO A 49 -15.51 19.93 -5.10
CA PRO A 49 -15.00 19.19 -3.95
C PRO A 49 -13.75 18.37 -4.26
N VAL A 50 -13.60 17.92 -5.51
CA VAL A 50 -12.39 17.22 -5.96
C VAL A 50 -11.23 18.21 -6.09
N GLN A 51 -11.49 19.38 -6.65
CA GLN A 51 -10.52 20.46 -6.70
C GLN A 51 -10.02 20.81 -5.30
N ALA A 52 -10.93 20.99 -4.33
CA ALA A 52 -10.57 21.28 -2.94
C ALA A 52 -9.77 20.13 -2.29
N PHE A 53 -10.17 18.87 -2.52
CA PHE A 53 -9.43 17.71 -1.99
C PHE A 53 -8.02 17.60 -2.58
N LEU A 54 -7.88 17.71 -3.91
CA LEU A 54 -6.58 17.66 -4.56
C LEU A 54 -5.69 18.85 -4.18
N THR A 55 -6.26 20.04 -4.01
CA THR A 55 -5.54 21.21 -3.49
C THR A 55 -5.04 20.97 -2.06
N HIS A 56 -5.86 20.37 -1.20
CA HIS A 56 -5.44 19.94 0.13
C HIS A 56 -4.22 19.02 0.04
N LEU A 57 -4.28 17.97 -0.78
CA LEU A 57 -3.17 17.04 -0.96
C LEU A 57 -1.90 17.76 -1.45
N THR A 58 -2.01 18.64 -2.46
CA THR A 58 -0.88 19.43 -2.96
C THR A 58 -0.25 20.27 -1.85
N HIS A 59 -1.07 20.98 -1.06
CA HIS A 59 -0.56 21.81 0.02
C HIS A 59 0.10 20.97 1.13
N SER A 60 -0.47 19.80 1.46
CA SER A 60 0.14 18.86 2.40
C SER A 60 1.52 18.39 1.91
N PHE A 61 1.68 18.11 0.61
CA PHE A 61 2.98 17.78 0.01
C PHE A 61 3.98 18.96 0.04
N GLU A 62 3.49 20.19 -0.11
CA GLU A 62 4.30 21.41 -0.13
C GLU A 62 4.51 22.04 1.25
N GLU A 63 4.06 21.40 2.33
CA GLU A 63 4.06 21.93 3.70
C GLU A 63 3.40 23.31 3.84
N LYS A 64 2.33 23.55 3.07
CA LYS A 64 1.51 24.76 3.09
C LYS A 64 0.24 24.57 3.91
N GLU A 65 -0.40 25.68 4.27
CA GLU A 65 -1.71 25.66 4.92
C GLU A 65 -2.73 24.96 4.01
N ALA A 66 -3.20 23.79 4.45
CA ALA A 66 -4.10 22.95 3.69
C ALA A 66 -5.56 23.33 3.91
N PHE A 67 -6.44 22.96 2.97
CA PHE A 67 -7.87 23.22 3.07
C PHE A 67 -8.50 22.51 4.28
N ASP A 68 -9.50 23.11 4.91
CA ASP A 68 -10.25 22.50 6.02
C ASP A 68 -11.07 21.29 5.54
N LEU A 69 -10.62 20.09 5.89
CA LEU A 69 -11.30 18.85 5.55
C LEU A 69 -12.69 18.70 6.17
N ALA A 70 -12.98 19.39 7.29
CA ALA A 70 -14.33 19.33 7.88
C ALA A 70 -15.35 20.03 6.99
N THR A 71 -15.03 21.24 6.52
CA THR A 71 -15.85 21.96 5.54
C THR A 71 -16.02 21.17 4.25
N LEU A 72 -14.95 20.56 3.74
CA LEU A 72 -15.01 19.74 2.53
C LEU A 72 -15.91 18.50 2.70
N LEU A 73 -15.85 17.85 3.86
CA LEU A 73 -16.66 16.68 4.18
C LEU A 73 -18.15 17.02 4.15
N ASP A 74 -18.55 18.17 4.68
CA ASP A 74 -19.94 18.63 4.62
C ASP A 74 -20.39 18.93 3.18
N GLN A 75 -19.51 19.50 2.37
CA GLN A 75 -19.78 19.73 0.94
C GLN A 75 -19.99 18.41 0.18
N VAL A 76 -19.12 17.41 0.38
CA VAL A 76 -19.20 16.10 -0.30
C VAL A 76 -20.43 15.29 0.12
N ARG A 77 -20.99 15.53 1.31
CA ARG A 77 -22.26 14.91 1.73
C ARG A 77 -23.49 15.57 1.11
N SER A 78 -23.35 16.77 0.56
CA SER A 78 -24.46 17.53 0.00
C SER A 78 -24.68 17.22 -1.48
N THR A 79 -25.92 17.32 -1.96
CA THR A 79 -26.21 17.31 -3.40
C THR A 79 -25.72 18.60 -4.07
N PRO A 80 -25.19 18.54 -5.30
CA PRO A 80 -25.13 17.40 -6.22
C PRO A 80 -23.89 16.49 -6.05
N PHE A 81 -23.04 16.74 -5.06
CA PHE A 81 -21.70 16.14 -4.95
C PHE A 81 -21.61 14.85 -4.11
N SER A 82 -22.72 14.37 -3.58
CA SER A 82 -22.82 13.15 -2.77
C SER A 82 -21.98 11.99 -3.33
N SER A 83 -20.82 11.73 -2.71
CA SER A 83 -19.93 10.63 -3.07
C SER A 83 -19.43 9.91 -1.82
N GLN A 84 -19.84 8.64 -1.69
CA GLN A 84 -19.51 7.82 -0.52
C GLN A 84 -18.03 7.41 -0.50
N VAL A 85 -17.42 7.24 -1.67
CA VAL A 85 -15.98 6.92 -1.77
C VAL A 85 -15.14 8.14 -1.41
N LEU A 86 -15.49 9.32 -1.94
CA LEU A 86 -14.78 10.57 -1.61
C LEU A 86 -14.94 10.94 -0.13
N GLU A 87 -16.14 10.76 0.44
CA GLU A 87 -16.37 10.94 1.88
C GLU A 87 -15.42 10.05 2.71
N ALA A 88 -15.28 8.78 2.34
CA ALA A 88 -14.39 7.87 3.05
C ALA A 88 -12.90 8.24 2.86
N ARG A 89 -12.51 8.72 1.68
CA ARG A 89 -11.15 9.22 1.41
C ARG A 89 -10.82 10.48 2.22
N ILE A 90 -11.75 11.42 2.35
CA ILE A 90 -11.55 12.62 3.19
C ILE A 90 -11.41 12.24 4.66
N ARG A 91 -12.24 11.31 5.16
CA ARG A 91 -12.09 10.82 6.53
C ARG A 91 -10.78 10.07 6.77
N LEU A 92 -10.30 9.33 5.78
CA LEU A 92 -9.00 8.68 5.86
C LEU A 92 -7.87 9.70 5.97
N GLU A 93 -7.94 10.79 5.20
CA GLU A 93 -6.98 11.89 5.30
C GLU A 93 -7.05 12.59 6.67
N GLN A 94 -8.26 12.83 7.18
CA GLN A 94 -8.43 13.34 8.55
C GLN A 94 -7.77 12.43 9.59
N ALA A 95 -7.82 11.09 9.41
CA ALA A 95 -7.14 10.16 10.31
C ALA A 95 -5.62 10.36 10.32
N VAL A 96 -5.01 10.63 9.16
CA VAL A 96 -3.57 10.92 9.06
C VAL A 96 -3.23 12.22 9.78
N LEU A 97 -4.04 13.27 9.63
CA LEU A 97 -3.86 14.55 10.32
C LEU A 97 -4.03 14.42 11.84
N ASP A 98 -5.06 13.69 12.29
CA ASP A 98 -5.28 13.44 13.71
C ASP A 98 -4.08 12.73 14.34
N ALA A 99 -3.51 11.73 13.65
CA ALA A 99 -2.31 11.05 14.10
C ALA A 99 -1.11 12.00 14.20
N ALA A 100 -0.89 12.84 13.19
CA ALA A 100 0.18 13.86 13.20
C ALA A 100 0.02 14.87 14.35
N GLU A 101 -1.21 15.13 14.80
CA GLU A 101 -1.52 15.98 15.94
C GLU A 101 -1.57 15.22 17.29
N GLY A 102 -1.21 13.94 17.30
CA GLY A 102 -1.16 13.09 18.50
C GLY A 102 -2.51 12.54 18.96
N ARG A 103 -3.58 12.73 18.18
CA ARG A 103 -4.94 12.20 18.43
C ARG A 103 -5.12 10.79 17.86
N LEU A 104 -4.33 9.84 18.37
CA LEU A 104 -4.29 8.48 17.83
C LEU A 104 -5.60 7.69 17.98
N GLU A 105 -6.38 7.95 19.04
CA GLU A 105 -7.66 7.26 19.24
C GLU A 105 -8.67 7.68 18.15
N GLU A 106 -8.79 8.98 17.93
CA GLU A 106 -9.66 9.56 16.91
C GLU A 106 -9.19 9.22 15.48
N ALA A 107 -7.87 9.14 15.27
CA ALA A 107 -7.28 8.67 14.02
C ALA A 107 -7.67 7.21 13.74
N LEU A 108 -7.54 6.33 14.72
CA LEU A 108 -7.90 4.92 14.59
C LEU A 108 -9.39 4.72 14.30
N GLU A 109 -10.27 5.46 14.97
CA GLU A 109 -11.72 5.39 14.72
C GLU A 109 -12.05 5.81 13.29
N ARG A 110 -11.49 6.92 12.81
CA ARG A 110 -11.70 7.40 11.44
C ARG A 110 -11.14 6.43 10.39
N ALA A 111 -9.94 5.91 10.61
CA ALA A 111 -9.32 4.94 9.70
C ALA A 111 -10.10 3.62 9.64
N GLU A 112 -10.56 3.12 10.79
CA GLU A 112 -11.44 1.93 10.85
C GLU A 112 -12.76 2.16 10.12
N TRP A 113 -13.39 3.31 10.33
CA TRP A 113 -14.61 3.66 9.60
C TRP A 113 -14.37 3.70 8.08
N ALA A 114 -13.31 4.37 7.64
CA ALA A 114 -12.98 4.52 6.23
C ALA A 114 -12.65 3.17 5.58
N GLU A 115 -11.88 2.33 6.25
CA GLU A 115 -11.54 0.98 5.77
C GLU A 115 -12.79 0.11 5.60
N VAL A 116 -13.63 -0.01 6.63
CA VAL A 116 -14.88 -0.77 6.54
C VAL A 116 -15.76 -0.22 5.41
N ARG A 117 -15.87 1.10 5.29
CA ARG A 117 -16.71 1.72 4.27
C ARG A 117 -16.21 1.45 2.86
N LEU A 118 -14.92 1.61 2.62
CA LEU A 118 -14.30 1.38 1.32
C LEU A 118 -14.28 -0.10 0.96
N GLY A 119 -14.17 -1.00 1.94
CA GLY A 119 -14.35 -2.44 1.75
C GLY A 119 -15.76 -2.79 1.27
N VAL A 120 -16.81 -2.17 1.84
CA VAL A 120 -18.20 -2.38 1.38
C VAL A 120 -18.43 -1.84 -0.03
N LEU A 121 -17.78 -0.74 -0.41
CA LEU A 121 -17.99 -0.07 -1.71
C LEU A 121 -17.16 -0.71 -2.84
N GLY A 122 -15.99 -1.27 -2.53
CA GLY A 122 -15.05 -1.80 -3.50
C GLY A 122 -13.97 -2.62 -2.82
N GLN A 123 -14.34 -3.77 -2.27
CA GLN A 123 -13.42 -4.69 -1.61
C GLN A 123 -12.24 -5.01 -2.53
N GLY A 124 -11.03 -4.93 -1.96
CA GLY A 124 -9.79 -5.19 -2.69
C GLY A 124 -9.40 -4.16 -3.74
N GLY A 125 -10.20 -3.11 -3.95
CA GLY A 125 -9.82 -1.98 -4.79
C GLY A 125 -8.78 -1.06 -4.13
N ARG A 126 -8.18 -0.17 -4.93
CA ARG A 126 -7.13 0.78 -4.53
C ARG A 126 -7.47 1.56 -3.26
N HIS A 127 -8.67 2.12 -3.15
CA HIS A 127 -9.04 2.93 -1.99
C HIS A 127 -9.16 2.10 -0.71
N HIS A 128 -9.72 0.89 -0.81
CA HIS A 128 -9.78 -0.04 0.31
C HIS A 128 -8.36 -0.42 0.76
N ALA A 129 -7.49 -0.76 -0.19
CA ALA A 129 -6.08 -1.03 0.07
C ALA A 129 -5.35 0.12 0.80
N MET A 130 -5.54 1.35 0.36
CA MET A 130 -4.97 2.53 1.02
C MET A 130 -5.45 2.64 2.46
N ALA A 131 -6.76 2.51 2.70
CA ALA A 131 -7.35 2.60 4.03
C ALA A 131 -6.80 1.52 4.98
N VAL A 132 -6.62 0.31 4.47
CA VAL A 132 -6.00 -0.80 5.19
C VAL A 132 -4.57 -0.46 5.61
N ILE A 133 -3.73 0.01 4.68
CA ILE A 133 -2.33 0.33 4.97
C ILE A 133 -2.23 1.45 6.02
N VAL A 134 -3.04 2.50 5.88
CA VAL A 134 -3.10 3.59 6.86
C VAL A 134 -3.52 3.06 8.23
N ARG A 135 -4.60 2.26 8.30
CA ARG A 135 -5.08 1.67 9.56
C ARG A 135 -4.02 0.79 10.22
N ILE A 136 -3.31 -0.03 9.45
CA ILE A 136 -2.21 -0.87 9.95
C ILE A 136 -1.11 -0.01 10.58
N ASN A 137 -0.69 1.07 9.91
CA ASN A 137 0.35 1.96 10.42
C ASN A 137 -0.08 2.66 11.70
N LEU A 138 -1.32 3.15 11.77
CA LEU A 138 -1.87 3.76 13.00
C LEU A 138 -1.94 2.77 14.16
N LEU A 139 -2.29 1.50 13.88
CA LEU A 139 -2.26 0.45 14.91
C LEU A 139 -0.84 0.21 15.43
N ILE A 140 0.17 0.25 14.56
CA ILE A 140 1.57 0.12 14.97
C ILE A 140 1.98 1.32 15.85
N GLU A 141 1.65 2.53 15.43
CA GLU A 141 1.96 3.76 16.16
C GLU A 141 1.30 3.80 17.55
N ALA A 142 0.06 3.30 17.65
CA ALA A 142 -0.65 3.13 18.91
C ALA A 142 -0.14 1.95 19.77
N GLY A 143 0.96 1.30 19.39
CA GLY A 143 1.52 0.15 20.12
C GLY A 143 0.69 -1.14 20.00
N GLN A 144 -0.26 -1.22 19.08
CA GLN A 144 -1.15 -2.35 18.85
C GLN A 144 -0.62 -3.30 17.75
N SER A 145 0.68 -3.59 17.73
CA SER A 145 1.33 -4.35 16.65
C SER A 145 0.75 -5.75 16.43
N VAL A 146 0.19 -6.40 17.47
CA VAL A 146 -0.50 -7.70 17.32
C VAL A 146 -1.81 -7.55 16.55
N ARG A 147 -2.57 -6.48 16.79
CA ARG A 147 -3.80 -6.18 16.04
C ARG A 147 -3.46 -5.79 14.60
N ALA A 148 -2.38 -5.02 14.39
CA ALA A 148 -1.85 -4.72 13.07
C ALA A 148 -1.49 -6.01 12.31
N LEU A 149 -0.79 -6.96 12.96
CA LEU A 149 -0.42 -8.23 12.37
C LEU A 149 -1.64 -9.10 12.01
N HIS A 150 -2.67 -9.07 12.85
CA HIS A 150 -3.94 -9.74 12.55
C HIS A 150 -4.58 -9.16 11.29
N LEU A 151 -4.68 -7.83 11.18
CA LEU A 151 -5.19 -7.16 9.99
C LEU A 151 -4.36 -7.52 8.74
N CYS A 152 -3.02 -7.50 8.82
CA CYS A 152 -2.16 -7.98 7.72
C CYS A 152 -2.49 -9.41 7.26
N SER A 153 -2.94 -10.28 8.17
CA SER A 153 -3.22 -11.69 7.87
C SER A 153 -4.51 -11.90 7.06
N GLU A 154 -5.44 -10.93 7.11
CA GLU A 154 -6.70 -10.98 6.35
C GLU A 154 -6.47 -10.79 4.84
N PHE A 155 -5.39 -10.12 4.46
CA PHE A 155 -4.96 -9.93 3.07
C PHE A 155 -4.25 -11.17 2.57
N THR A 156 -5.03 -12.20 2.24
CA THR A 156 -4.55 -13.46 1.66
C THR A 156 -4.41 -13.35 0.15
N ARG A 157 -3.56 -14.20 -0.45
CA ARG A 157 -3.39 -14.26 -1.91
C ARG A 157 -4.62 -14.77 -2.66
N ASP A 158 -5.51 -15.46 -1.96
CA ASP A 158 -6.73 -16.05 -2.53
C ASP A 158 -7.93 -15.09 -2.43
N ALA A 159 -7.75 -13.92 -1.80
CA ALA A 159 -8.76 -12.89 -1.71
C ALA A 159 -8.68 -11.93 -2.92
N GLU A 160 -9.73 -11.13 -3.14
CA GLU A 160 -9.85 -10.16 -4.23
C GLU A 160 -8.89 -8.95 -4.11
N HIS A 161 -7.83 -9.07 -3.31
CA HIS A 161 -6.86 -8.00 -3.09
C HIS A 161 -5.80 -8.00 -4.19
N ASP A 162 -5.48 -6.81 -4.67
CA ASP A 162 -4.42 -6.67 -5.66
C ASP A 162 -3.04 -7.06 -5.06
N PRO A 163 -2.11 -7.55 -5.90
CA PRO A 163 -0.80 -7.99 -5.43
C PRO A 163 0.07 -6.88 -4.80
N TRP A 164 -0.15 -5.60 -5.15
CA TRP A 164 0.57 -4.48 -4.54
C TRP A 164 0.20 -4.35 -3.06
N THR A 165 -1.10 -4.44 -2.75
CA THR A 165 -1.63 -4.44 -1.37
C THR A 165 -1.14 -5.63 -0.57
N ILE A 166 -1.16 -6.82 -1.15
CA ILE A 166 -0.64 -8.02 -0.48
C ILE A 166 0.88 -7.85 -0.23
N GLY A 167 1.62 -7.30 -1.20
CA GLY A 167 3.04 -7.00 -1.06
C GLY A 167 3.33 -6.10 0.13
N HIS A 168 2.66 -4.95 0.23
CA HIS A 168 2.85 -3.98 1.31
C HIS A 168 2.42 -4.52 2.68
N THR A 169 1.28 -5.19 2.78
CA THR A 169 0.85 -5.80 4.05
C THR A 169 1.83 -6.87 4.53
N ARG A 170 2.47 -7.61 3.61
CA ARG A 170 3.51 -8.59 3.94
C ARG A 170 4.84 -7.94 4.32
N LEU A 171 5.19 -6.82 3.70
CA LEU A 171 6.35 -6.02 4.08
C LEU A 171 6.22 -5.53 5.53
N ILE A 172 5.07 -4.96 5.87
CA ILE A 172 4.76 -4.48 7.22
C ILE A 172 4.72 -5.64 8.22
N ALA A 173 4.08 -6.76 7.88
CA ALA A 173 4.08 -7.96 8.71
C ALA A 173 5.50 -8.45 9.01
N GLY A 174 6.41 -8.39 8.04
CA GLY A 174 7.83 -8.70 8.23
C GLY A 174 8.50 -7.82 9.28
N ARG A 175 8.26 -6.50 9.22
CA ARG A 175 8.75 -5.55 10.23
C ARG A 175 8.24 -5.90 11.63
N ILE A 176 6.93 -6.13 11.77
CA ILE A 176 6.31 -6.48 13.06
C ILE A 176 6.88 -7.81 13.59
N MET A 177 6.93 -8.85 12.75
CA MET A 177 7.44 -10.17 13.14
C MET A 177 8.91 -10.11 13.58
N SER A 178 9.74 -9.33 12.88
CA SER A 178 11.14 -9.14 13.24
C SER A 178 11.28 -8.42 14.58
N ALA A 179 10.50 -7.35 14.82
CA ALA A 179 10.46 -6.65 16.10
C ALA A 179 10.03 -7.55 17.27
N LEU A 180 9.21 -8.57 17.00
CA LEU A 180 8.80 -9.60 17.97
C LEU A 180 9.79 -10.77 18.10
N GLY A 181 10.96 -10.73 17.45
CA GLY A 181 11.96 -11.80 17.47
C GLY A 181 11.59 -13.03 16.63
N ARG A 182 10.54 -12.96 15.81
CA ARG A 182 10.07 -14.05 14.93
C ARG A 182 10.75 -13.98 13.56
N HIS A 183 12.09 -13.92 13.55
CA HIS A 183 12.89 -13.69 12.33
C HIS A 183 12.59 -14.70 11.21
N ALA A 184 12.35 -15.95 11.59
CA ALA A 184 12.01 -17.00 10.65
C ALA A 184 10.74 -16.69 9.84
N GLU A 185 9.72 -16.15 10.50
CA GLU A 185 8.48 -15.79 9.84
C GLU A 185 8.60 -14.48 9.09
N ALA A 186 9.38 -13.54 9.65
CA ALA A 186 9.71 -12.27 9.00
C ALA A 186 10.36 -12.49 7.63
N VAL A 187 11.40 -13.34 7.55
CA VAL A 187 12.06 -13.68 6.26
C VAL A 187 11.06 -14.21 5.24
N ARG A 188 10.17 -15.12 5.64
CA ARG A 188 9.18 -15.71 4.72
C ARG A 188 8.22 -14.66 4.18
N VAL A 189 7.64 -13.81 5.03
CA VAL A 189 6.66 -12.80 4.58
C VAL A 189 7.34 -11.68 3.80
N THR A 190 8.56 -11.29 4.16
CA THR A 190 9.32 -10.27 3.43
C THR A 190 9.77 -10.78 2.05
N TRP A 191 10.06 -12.07 1.88
CA TRP A 191 10.29 -12.65 0.55
C TRP A 191 9.07 -12.54 -0.35
N ILE A 192 7.89 -12.84 0.20
CA ILE A 192 6.62 -12.68 -0.52
C ILE A 192 6.44 -11.21 -0.92
N ALA A 193 6.72 -10.27 -0.02
CA ALA A 193 6.66 -8.85 -0.32
C ALA A 193 7.60 -8.47 -1.48
N LEU A 194 8.87 -8.89 -1.42
CA LEU A 194 9.86 -8.65 -2.48
C LEU A 194 9.35 -9.14 -3.84
N CYS A 195 8.92 -10.40 -3.94
CA CYS A 195 8.44 -10.96 -5.21
C CYS A 195 7.24 -10.18 -5.76
N LEU A 196 6.24 -9.89 -4.91
CA LEU A 196 5.02 -9.23 -5.34
C LEU A 196 5.27 -7.77 -5.74
N LEU A 197 5.95 -7.00 -4.89
CA LEU A 197 6.23 -5.58 -5.13
C LEU A 197 7.08 -5.39 -6.39
N ARG A 198 8.12 -6.23 -6.56
CA ARG A 198 8.92 -6.24 -7.79
C ARG A 198 8.09 -6.60 -9.02
N GLY A 199 7.21 -7.60 -8.90
CA GLY A 199 6.39 -8.08 -10.02
C GLY A 199 5.31 -7.08 -10.48
N VAL A 200 4.85 -6.20 -9.59
CA VAL A 200 3.92 -5.10 -9.92
C VAL A 200 4.65 -3.80 -10.29
N GLY A 201 5.98 -3.77 -10.28
CA GLY A 201 6.79 -2.60 -10.63
C GLY A 201 7.02 -1.60 -9.50
N ASP A 202 6.64 -1.92 -8.26
CA ASP A 202 7.00 -1.11 -7.08
C ASP A 202 8.42 -1.46 -6.62
N PHE A 203 9.39 -0.87 -7.33
CA PHE A 203 10.80 -1.14 -7.10
C PHE A 203 11.34 -0.57 -5.79
N GLU A 204 10.76 0.51 -5.27
CA GLU A 204 11.16 1.06 -3.96
C GLU A 204 10.73 0.11 -2.83
N GLY A 205 9.47 -0.33 -2.84
CA GLY A 205 9.00 -1.33 -1.88
C GLY A 205 9.74 -2.67 -2.00
N ALA A 206 10.08 -3.08 -3.23
CA ALA A 206 10.90 -4.25 -3.47
C ALA A 206 12.34 -4.10 -2.93
N ARG A 207 12.99 -2.95 -3.18
CA ARG A 207 14.34 -2.63 -2.67
C ARG A 207 14.37 -2.64 -1.15
N GLU A 208 13.32 -2.11 -0.52
CA GLU A 208 13.19 -2.17 0.93
C GLU A 208 13.08 -3.62 1.42
N ALA A 209 12.18 -4.41 0.82
CA ALA A 209 11.99 -5.82 1.19
C ALA A 209 13.30 -6.63 1.05
N ALA A 210 14.03 -6.43 -0.05
CA ALA A 210 15.34 -7.04 -0.28
C ALA A 210 16.36 -6.68 0.80
N THR A 211 16.45 -5.39 1.16
CA THR A 211 17.35 -4.92 2.22
C THR A 211 16.99 -5.54 3.57
N MET A 212 15.69 -5.60 3.91
CA MET A 212 15.20 -6.22 5.14
C MET A 212 15.53 -7.72 5.22
N LEU A 213 15.44 -8.45 4.10
CA LEU A 213 15.80 -9.87 4.06
C LEU A 213 17.26 -10.10 4.42
N LEU A 214 18.17 -9.27 3.91
CA LEU A 214 19.58 -9.36 4.26
C LEU A 214 19.77 -9.13 5.76
N VAL A 215 19.17 -8.08 6.32
CA VAL A 215 19.23 -7.75 7.76
C VAL A 215 18.66 -8.88 8.63
N TYR A 216 17.49 -9.43 8.28
CA TYR A 216 16.86 -10.51 9.05
C TYR A 216 17.64 -11.82 9.01
N SER A 217 18.51 -11.97 8.02
CA SER A 217 19.39 -13.13 7.86
C SER A 217 20.76 -12.96 8.49
N GLU A 218 21.12 -11.76 8.95
CA GLU A 218 22.44 -11.52 9.55
C GLU A 218 22.64 -12.38 10.81
N GLY A 219 23.83 -12.99 10.92
CA GLY A 219 24.17 -13.87 12.05
C GLY A 219 23.38 -15.18 12.11
N SER A 220 22.47 -15.42 11.16
CA SER A 220 21.70 -16.66 11.05
C SER A 220 22.47 -17.71 10.23
N GLY A 221 22.32 -18.98 10.57
CA GLY A 221 22.93 -20.07 9.80
C GLY A 221 22.31 -20.18 8.40
N GLU A 222 23.04 -20.72 7.42
CA GLU A 222 22.48 -20.91 6.08
C GLU A 222 21.27 -21.86 6.12
N SER A 223 20.20 -21.47 5.44
CA SER A 223 19.00 -22.29 5.31
C SER A 223 19.21 -23.37 4.24
N ASP A 224 18.79 -24.61 4.52
CA ASP A 224 18.93 -25.73 3.56
C ASP A 224 17.88 -25.71 2.44
N VAL A 225 16.84 -24.87 2.53
CA VAL A 225 15.72 -24.84 1.57
C VAL A 225 15.55 -23.41 1.07
N MET A 226 15.38 -23.26 -0.25
CA MET A 226 15.17 -21.96 -0.88
C MET A 226 13.80 -21.38 -0.55
N LEU A 227 13.70 -20.05 -0.56
CA LEU A 227 12.45 -19.35 -0.35
C LEU A 227 11.44 -19.58 -1.49
N LYS A 228 11.91 -19.75 -2.73
CA LYS A 228 11.06 -20.18 -3.85
C LYS A 228 10.34 -21.49 -3.57
N GLU A 229 11.05 -22.49 -3.06
CA GLU A 229 10.47 -23.80 -2.75
C GLU A 229 9.46 -23.73 -1.60
N ARG A 230 9.68 -22.81 -0.66
CA ARG A 230 8.80 -22.61 0.52
C ARG A 230 7.55 -21.78 0.23
N THR A 231 7.64 -20.84 -0.71
CA THR A 231 6.60 -19.81 -0.92
C THR A 231 5.94 -19.88 -2.28
N GLY A 232 6.46 -20.68 -3.20
CA GLY A 232 6.00 -20.79 -4.58
C GLY A 232 6.28 -19.55 -5.43
N LEU A 233 6.96 -18.53 -4.89
CA LEU A 233 7.31 -17.32 -5.63
C LEU A 233 8.81 -17.13 -5.74
N ASP A 234 9.22 -16.54 -6.85
CA ASP A 234 10.56 -16.01 -7.07
C ASP A 234 10.52 -14.62 -7.72
N LEU A 235 11.70 -14.06 -8.01
CA LEU A 235 11.83 -12.74 -8.63
C LEU A 235 11.47 -12.71 -10.12
N SER A 236 11.20 -13.87 -10.73
CA SER A 236 10.73 -13.94 -12.12
C SER A 236 9.24 -13.65 -12.25
N TRP A 237 8.47 -13.79 -11.17
CA TRP A 237 7.04 -13.48 -11.17
C TRP A 237 6.75 -12.04 -11.62
N ARG A 238 5.71 -11.88 -12.45
CA ARG A 238 5.16 -10.62 -12.94
C ARG A 238 3.67 -10.56 -12.69
N TYR A 239 3.15 -9.34 -12.56
CA TYR A 239 1.71 -9.13 -12.54
C TYR A 239 1.04 -9.75 -13.76
N GLY A 240 0.04 -10.61 -13.54
CA GLY A 240 -0.65 -11.37 -14.58
C GLY A 240 -0.15 -12.81 -14.76
N ASP A 241 0.99 -13.18 -14.17
CA ASP A 241 1.45 -14.57 -14.18
C ASP A 241 0.62 -15.44 -13.22
N GLU A 242 0.31 -16.67 -13.64
CA GLU A 242 -0.29 -17.67 -12.74
C GLU A 242 0.66 -17.96 -11.57
N VAL A 243 0.15 -17.78 -10.35
CA VAL A 243 0.87 -18.14 -9.13
C VAL A 243 0.62 -19.63 -8.86
N ASN A 244 1.62 -20.49 -9.10
CA ASN A 244 1.56 -21.87 -8.64
C ASN A 244 1.81 -21.92 -7.10
N PRO A 245 0.94 -22.55 -6.30
CA PRO A 245 0.92 -22.37 -4.84
C PRO A 245 2.10 -23.08 -4.14
N PRO A 246 2.47 -22.64 -2.93
CA PRO A 246 1.68 -22.98 -1.76
C PRO A 246 1.01 -21.77 -1.11
N ALA A 247 -0.20 -22.03 -0.65
CA ALA A 247 -1.12 -21.11 0.00
C ALA A 247 -0.46 -20.25 1.08
N SER A 248 -0.99 -19.03 1.22
CA SER A 248 -0.78 -18.23 2.42
C SER A 248 -1.36 -18.88 3.70
N SER A 249 -2.07 -20.01 3.57
CA SER A 249 -2.78 -20.70 4.64
C SER A 249 -2.27 -22.14 4.85
N GLY A 250 -1.71 -22.41 6.04
CA GLY A 250 -1.86 -23.72 6.68
C GLY A 250 -0.67 -24.68 6.69
N LYS A 251 0.26 -24.67 5.72
CA LYS A 251 1.50 -25.46 5.86
C LYS A 251 2.62 -24.57 6.38
N ILE A 252 2.62 -24.40 7.70
CA ILE A 252 3.80 -24.05 8.48
C ILE A 252 4.85 -25.15 8.19
N LEU A 253 5.61 -25.02 7.10
CA LEU A 253 6.96 -25.58 7.09
C LEU A 253 7.71 -24.73 8.11
N ALA A 254 7.68 -25.18 9.37
CA ALA A 254 8.44 -24.57 10.44
C ALA A 254 9.85 -24.32 9.92
N MET A 255 10.26 -23.06 9.93
CA MET A 255 11.65 -22.67 9.68
C MET A 255 12.48 -23.31 10.79
N GLY A 256 13.00 -24.52 10.56
CA GLY A 256 13.86 -25.21 11.52
C GLY A 256 15.20 -24.50 11.73
N LYS A 257 15.59 -23.64 10.78
CA LYS A 257 16.78 -22.79 10.85
C LYS A 257 16.41 -21.37 10.40
N PRO A 258 16.68 -20.33 11.20
CA PRO A 258 16.65 -18.96 10.73
C PRO A 258 17.78 -18.78 9.71
N GLY A 259 17.54 -18.05 8.61
CA GLY A 259 18.55 -17.70 7.60
C GLY A 259 18.06 -17.80 6.15
N LEU A 260 18.84 -17.22 5.24
CA LEU A 260 18.66 -17.33 3.78
C LEU A 260 19.45 -18.51 3.25
N HIS A 261 18.94 -19.16 2.21
CA HIS A 261 19.75 -20.07 1.40
C HIS A 261 20.76 -19.25 0.58
N GLY A 262 21.97 -19.76 0.33
CA GLY A 262 23.02 -19.01 -0.39
C GLY A 262 22.59 -18.52 -1.78
N GLN A 263 21.77 -19.31 -2.49
CA GLN A 263 21.17 -18.87 -3.76
C GLN A 263 20.14 -17.75 -3.60
N ASP A 264 19.29 -17.79 -2.55
CA ASP A 264 18.34 -16.69 -2.30
C ASP A 264 19.10 -15.39 -2.02
N ARG A 265 20.18 -15.46 -1.23
CA ARG A 265 21.06 -14.32 -0.95
C ARG A 265 21.70 -13.78 -2.25
N SER A 266 22.26 -14.65 -3.09
CA SER A 266 22.86 -14.25 -4.37
C SER A 266 21.85 -13.54 -5.28
N VAL A 267 20.61 -14.04 -5.34
CA VAL A 267 19.53 -13.46 -6.15
C VAL A 267 19.11 -12.08 -5.60
N ILE A 268 19.06 -11.93 -4.27
CA ILE A 268 18.78 -10.63 -3.62
C ILE A 268 19.91 -9.63 -3.88
N ASP A 269 21.17 -10.06 -3.76
CA ASP A 269 22.33 -9.20 -4.00
C ASP A 269 22.43 -8.74 -5.46
N GLU A 270 22.10 -9.62 -6.42
CA GLU A 270 22.00 -9.29 -7.84
C GLU A 270 20.90 -8.25 -8.08
N PHE A 271 19.69 -8.48 -7.56
CA PHE A 271 18.59 -7.52 -7.67
C PHE A 271 18.96 -6.14 -7.09
N LEU A 272 19.57 -6.11 -5.90
CA LEU A 272 20.00 -4.85 -5.27
C LEU A 272 21.13 -4.14 -6.04
N SER A 273 21.87 -4.84 -6.90
CA SER A 273 22.92 -4.24 -7.73
C SER A 273 22.36 -3.38 -8.87
N GLU A 274 21.10 -3.57 -9.25
CA GLU A 274 20.41 -2.78 -10.29
C GLU A 274 20.13 -1.32 -9.84
N PHE A 275 20.24 -1.03 -8.53
CA PHE A 275 19.93 0.28 -7.92
C PHE A 275 21.16 1.03 -7.41
N LYS A 276 22.38 0.57 -7.74
CA LYS A 276 23.65 1.21 -7.36
C LYS A 276 24.19 2.08 -8.48
#